data_AF-X1GME3-F1
#
_entry.id   AF-X1GME3-F1
#
_cell.length_a   1.000
_cell.length_b   1.000
_cell.length_c   1.000
_cell.angle_alpha   90.00
_cell.angle_beta   90.00
_cell.angle_gamma   90.00
#
_symmetry.space_group_name_H-M   'P 1'
#
loop_
_entity.id
_entity.type
_entity.pdbx_description
1 polymer ?
#
loop_
_entity_poly.entity_id
_entity_poly.type
_entity_poly.pdbx_seq_one_letter_code
_entity_poly.pdbx_strand_id
1 'polypeptide(L)'
;KIEMLFKMPLNFVLSLLNPWSLTSRTMLNPKFVTNHNNFNKREVLSVEMGSGNGVGNARSIAKAYSEFATGGKILNLKQDTLEAISASASMPENQTLDLITKTDIVFSLGFIKPTKNIQYGINERSFGVHGAGGSVGFADPVKKVGFSYVMNKMIGSLSIDSRGKALRGAFYQCLKKI
;
A
#
# COMPACT_ATOMS: atom_id res chain seq x y z
N LYS A 1 -6.01 8.07 19.93
CA LYS A 1 -5.26 8.85 18.92
C LYS A 1 -3.74 8.83 19.18
N ILE A 2 -3.28 9.04 20.42
CA ILE A 2 -1.84 8.98 20.78
C ILE A 2 -1.25 7.54 20.68
N GLU A 3 -2.02 6.51 21.06
CA GLU A 3 -1.58 5.10 20.98
C GLU A 3 -1.15 4.64 19.58
N MET A 4 -1.66 5.27 18.52
CA MET A 4 -1.28 4.96 17.14
C MET A 4 0.16 5.37 16.82
N LEU A 5 0.68 6.42 17.48
CA LEU A 5 2.05 6.91 17.27
C LEU A 5 3.10 5.94 17.81
N PHE A 6 2.80 5.24 18.92
CA PHE A 6 3.71 4.26 19.52
C PHE A 6 3.93 3.01 18.66
N LYS A 7 3.08 2.77 17.65
CA LYS A 7 3.23 1.66 16.71
C LYS A 7 3.99 2.04 15.43
N MET A 8 4.45 3.29 15.34
CA MET A 8 5.18 3.81 14.19
C MET A 8 6.68 3.93 14.51
N PRO A 9 7.56 3.91 13.49
CA PRO A 9 9.00 4.11 13.68
C PRO A 9 9.30 5.45 14.38
N LEU A 10 10.23 5.46 15.33
CA LEU A 10 10.56 6.65 16.11
C LEU A 10 10.97 7.84 15.22
N ASN A 11 11.80 7.60 14.20
CA ASN A 11 12.25 8.64 13.28
C ASN A 11 11.09 9.29 12.49
N PHE A 12 10.07 8.50 12.15
CA PHE A 12 8.86 9.02 11.54
C PHE A 12 8.09 9.91 12.51
N VAL A 13 7.87 9.45 13.75
CA VAL A 13 7.14 10.19 14.77
C VAL A 13 7.83 11.52 15.08
N LEU A 14 9.15 11.51 15.30
CA LEU A 14 9.93 12.72 15.54
C LEU A 14 9.85 13.69 14.35
N SER A 15 9.92 13.17 13.13
CA SER A 15 9.77 14.01 11.92
C SER A 15 8.36 14.58 11.81
N LEU A 16 7.32 13.80 12.06
CA LEU A 16 5.93 14.23 12.01
C LEU A 16 5.64 15.37 12.99
N LEU A 17 6.25 15.32 14.19
CA LEU A 17 6.12 16.35 15.22
C LEU A 17 6.88 17.65 14.90
N ASN A 18 7.92 17.60 14.07
CA ASN A 18 8.64 18.78 13.61
C ASN A 18 7.89 19.45 12.43
N PRO A 19 7.29 20.65 12.61
CA PRO A 19 6.47 21.30 11.59
C PRO A 19 7.26 21.72 10.34
N TRP A 20 8.59 21.84 10.44
CA TRP A 20 9.46 22.20 9.32
C TRP A 20 9.96 20.98 8.54
N SER A 21 9.71 19.76 9.02
CA SER A 21 10.13 18.56 8.32
C SER A 21 9.30 18.33 7.05
N LEU A 22 9.91 17.67 6.05
CA LEU A 22 9.19 17.20 4.86
C LEU A 22 8.03 16.26 5.24
N THR A 23 8.25 15.39 6.23
CA THR A 23 7.22 14.45 6.72
C THR A 23 5.98 15.18 7.21
N SER A 24 6.12 16.19 8.06
CA SER A 24 4.98 16.94 8.61
C SER A 24 4.23 17.71 7.52
N ARG A 25 4.97 18.38 6.64
CA ARG A 25 4.40 19.15 5.52
C ARG A 25 3.66 18.29 4.51
N THR A 26 4.11 17.06 4.27
CA THR A 26 3.45 16.11 3.36
C THR A 26 2.25 15.43 4.03
N MET A 27 2.44 14.86 5.22
CA MET A 27 1.42 14.02 5.87
C MET A 27 0.25 14.82 6.44
N LEU A 28 0.44 16.10 6.76
CA LEU A 28 -0.60 16.96 7.32
C LEU A 28 -1.29 17.84 6.27
N ASN A 29 -1.00 17.64 4.98
CA ASN A 29 -1.59 18.39 3.89
C ASN A 29 -2.53 17.49 3.04
N PRO A 30 -3.78 17.91 2.78
CA PRO A 30 -4.44 19.11 3.30
C PRO A 30 -4.82 18.96 4.78
N LYS A 31 -4.72 20.07 5.54
CA LYS A 31 -5.06 20.10 6.97
C LYS A 31 -6.44 19.53 7.25
N PHE A 32 -7.37 19.73 6.33
CA PHE A 32 -8.73 19.21 6.40
C PHE A 32 -8.80 17.69 6.56
N VAL A 33 -7.99 16.89 5.84
CA VAL A 33 -8.08 15.42 5.90
C VAL A 33 -7.26 14.78 7.03
N THR A 34 -6.52 15.60 7.81
CA THR A 34 -5.82 15.12 9.02
C THR A 34 -6.78 14.49 10.04
N ASN A 35 -8.01 15.00 10.11
CA ASN A 35 -9.10 14.31 10.76
C ASN A 35 -9.67 13.25 9.81
N HIS A 36 -9.28 11.99 10.02
CA HIS A 36 -9.66 10.87 9.16
C HIS A 36 -11.19 10.66 9.05
N ASN A 37 -11.98 11.13 10.03
CA ASN A 37 -13.44 11.10 9.93
C ASN A 37 -13.97 11.93 8.76
N ASN A 38 -13.20 12.90 8.26
CA ASN A 38 -13.60 13.72 7.12
C ASN A 38 -13.68 12.93 5.81
N PHE A 39 -12.99 11.78 5.69
CA PHE A 39 -13.15 10.87 4.54
C PHE A 39 -14.55 10.26 4.44
N ASN A 40 -15.35 10.30 5.51
CA ASN A 40 -16.74 9.83 5.50
C ASN A 40 -17.72 10.89 4.99
N LYS A 41 -17.27 12.14 4.78
CA LYS A 41 -18.15 13.23 4.35
C LYS A 41 -18.40 13.17 2.85
N ARG A 42 -19.63 13.48 2.43
CA ARG A 42 -20.01 13.45 1.01
C ARG A 42 -19.15 14.36 0.15
N GLU A 43 -18.78 15.54 0.66
CA GLU A 43 -17.90 16.50 -0.01
C GLU A 43 -16.52 15.92 -0.37
N VAL A 44 -15.96 15.04 0.46
CA VAL A 44 -14.70 14.34 0.16
C VAL A 44 -14.93 13.18 -0.78
N LEU A 45 -16.05 12.47 -0.63
CA LEU A 45 -16.39 11.32 -1.48
C LEU A 45 -16.84 11.72 -2.90
N SER A 46 -17.20 12.98 -3.12
CA SER A 46 -17.62 13.48 -4.43
C SER A 46 -16.48 13.99 -5.31
N VAL A 47 -15.34 14.36 -4.71
CA VAL A 47 -14.16 14.79 -5.48
C VAL A 47 -13.34 13.59 -5.93
N GLU A 48 -12.56 13.71 -7.00
CA GLU A 48 -11.66 12.65 -7.44
C GLU A 48 -10.26 12.89 -6.84
N MET A 49 -9.89 12.10 -5.82
CA MET A 49 -8.58 12.18 -5.16
C MET A 49 -7.88 10.82 -5.21
N GLY A 50 -7.18 10.57 -6.32
CA GLY A 50 -6.53 9.28 -6.60
C GLY A 50 -5.55 8.77 -5.55
N SER A 51 -5.09 9.63 -4.64
CA SER A 51 -4.16 9.27 -3.57
C SER A 51 -4.81 8.74 -2.28
N GLY A 52 -6.13 8.90 -2.06
CA GLY A 52 -6.67 8.58 -0.74
C GLY A 52 -8.17 8.47 -0.53
N ASN A 53 -9.03 8.94 -1.44
CA ASN A 53 -10.49 8.91 -1.20
C ASN A 53 -11.24 7.81 -1.95
N GLY A 54 -10.53 6.86 -2.58
CA GLY A 54 -11.15 5.74 -3.27
C GLY A 54 -11.94 4.84 -2.32
N VAL A 55 -13.19 4.56 -2.66
CA VAL A 55 -14.07 3.65 -1.90
C VAL A 55 -14.30 2.38 -2.69
N GLY A 56 -14.05 1.23 -2.06
CA GLY A 56 -14.24 -0.08 -2.67
C GLY A 56 -14.27 -1.20 -1.64
N ASN A 57 -14.48 -2.42 -2.13
CA ASN A 57 -14.47 -3.63 -1.31
C ASN A 57 -13.34 -4.58 -1.73
N ALA A 58 -12.99 -5.54 -0.87
CA ALA A 58 -11.89 -6.47 -1.12
C ALA A 58 -12.08 -7.26 -2.43
N ARG A 59 -13.32 -7.65 -2.78
CA ARG A 59 -13.59 -8.43 -4.00
C ARG A 59 -13.24 -7.63 -5.26
N SER A 60 -13.69 -6.37 -5.34
CA SER A 60 -13.42 -5.51 -6.49
C SER A 60 -11.94 -5.18 -6.61
N ILE A 61 -11.26 -4.89 -5.49
CA ILE A 61 -9.82 -4.60 -5.48
C ILE A 61 -9.01 -5.84 -5.88
N ALA A 62 -9.32 -7.01 -5.31
CA ALA A 62 -8.66 -8.26 -5.67
C ALA A 62 -8.86 -8.62 -7.14
N LYS A 63 -10.06 -8.36 -7.70
CA LYS A 63 -10.33 -8.55 -9.13
C LYS A 63 -9.46 -7.62 -9.99
N ALA A 64 -9.36 -6.33 -9.64
CA ALA A 64 -8.51 -5.39 -10.35
C ALA A 64 -7.02 -5.80 -10.31
N TYR A 65 -6.51 -6.20 -9.15
CA TYR A 65 -5.13 -6.71 -9.06
C TYR A 65 -4.94 -8.06 -9.77
N SER A 66 -5.97 -8.89 -9.84
CA SER A 66 -5.90 -10.16 -10.60
C SER A 66 -5.67 -9.89 -12.07
N GLU A 67 -6.27 -8.85 -12.65
CA GLU A 67 -5.99 -8.47 -14.05
C GLU A 67 -4.50 -8.19 -14.27
N PHE A 68 -3.84 -7.47 -13.36
CA PHE A 68 -2.40 -7.25 -13.46
C PHE A 68 -1.58 -8.54 -13.32
N ALA A 69 -2.07 -9.51 -12.54
CA ALA A 69 -1.39 -10.78 -12.32
C ALA A 69 -1.62 -11.82 -13.43
N THR A 70 -2.72 -11.73 -14.19
CA THR A 70 -3.17 -12.76 -15.14
C THR A 70 -3.11 -12.34 -16.61
N GLY A 71 -2.36 -11.29 -16.95
CA GLY A 71 -2.15 -10.87 -18.33
C GLY A 71 -3.04 -9.73 -18.83
N GLY A 72 -3.79 -9.08 -17.94
CA GLY A 72 -4.39 -7.75 -18.18
C GLY A 72 -5.43 -7.67 -19.29
N LYS A 73 -6.08 -8.78 -19.65
CA LYS A 73 -6.96 -8.87 -20.82
C LYS A 73 -8.18 -7.96 -20.72
N ILE A 74 -8.81 -7.87 -19.54
CA ILE A 74 -10.02 -7.03 -19.39
C ILE A 74 -9.66 -5.54 -19.50
N LEU A 75 -8.47 -5.17 -19.02
CA LEU A 75 -7.96 -3.79 -19.05
C LEU A 75 -7.17 -3.48 -20.33
N ASN A 76 -7.08 -4.43 -21.27
CA ASN A 76 -6.31 -4.33 -22.51
C ASN A 76 -4.85 -3.86 -22.29
N LEU A 77 -4.19 -4.41 -21.27
CA LEU A 77 -2.82 -4.04 -20.93
C LEU A 77 -1.83 -4.78 -21.84
N LYS A 78 -0.83 -4.04 -22.32
CA LYS A 78 0.27 -4.62 -23.10
C LYS A 78 1.18 -5.45 -22.21
N GLN A 79 1.80 -6.48 -22.79
CA GLN A 79 2.76 -7.33 -22.09
C GLN A 79 3.93 -6.52 -21.53
N ASP A 80 4.50 -5.61 -22.32
CA ASP A 80 5.58 -4.72 -21.88
C ASP A 80 5.19 -3.85 -20.67
N THR A 81 3.92 -3.43 -20.59
CA THR A 81 3.41 -2.69 -19.43
C THR A 81 3.38 -3.58 -18.20
N LEU A 82 2.89 -4.82 -18.32
CA LEU A 82 2.84 -5.79 -17.22
C LEU A 82 4.26 -6.16 -16.74
N GLU A 83 5.21 -6.25 -17.67
CA GLU A 83 6.62 -6.48 -17.35
C GLU A 83 7.23 -5.29 -16.62
N ALA A 84 7.03 -4.07 -17.10
CA ALA A 84 7.52 -2.86 -16.46
C ALA A 84 6.96 -2.69 -15.04
N ILE A 85 5.64 -2.84 -14.86
CA ILE A 85 5.03 -2.69 -13.52
C ILE A 85 5.36 -3.85 -12.58
N SER A 86 5.83 -5.00 -13.07
CA SER A 86 6.25 -6.14 -12.23
C SER A 86 7.77 -6.21 -12.00
N ALA A 87 8.55 -5.37 -12.68
CA ALA A 87 9.99 -5.29 -12.48
C ALA A 87 10.35 -4.84 -11.06
N SER A 88 11.49 -5.29 -10.55
CA SER A 88 12.05 -4.79 -9.29
C SER A 88 12.32 -3.28 -9.39
N ALA A 89 12.21 -2.57 -8.27
CA ALA A 89 12.56 -1.16 -8.25
C ALA A 89 14.08 -0.96 -8.30
N SER A 90 14.52 0.08 -9.01
CA SER A 90 15.90 0.56 -8.92
C SER A 90 16.10 1.27 -7.59
N MET A 91 17.00 0.77 -6.76
CA MET A 91 17.33 1.38 -5.47
C MET A 91 18.34 2.51 -5.64
N PRO A 92 18.22 3.63 -4.92
CA PRO A 92 19.26 4.63 -4.87
C PRO A 92 20.51 4.05 -4.17
N GLU A 93 21.69 4.32 -4.71
CA GLU A 93 22.97 3.81 -4.15
C GLU A 93 23.20 4.26 -2.69
N ASN A 94 22.76 5.47 -2.34
CA ASN A 94 23.08 6.12 -1.07
C ASN A 94 21.87 6.35 -0.14
N GLN A 95 20.67 5.92 -0.54
CA GLN A 95 19.45 6.17 0.23
C GLN A 95 18.68 4.88 0.49
N THR A 96 18.72 4.43 1.74
CA THR A 96 18.10 3.19 2.19
C THR A 96 16.70 3.40 2.77
N LEU A 97 16.34 4.63 3.14
CA LEU A 97 15.05 4.98 3.72
C LEU A 97 14.37 6.11 2.93
N ASP A 98 13.06 5.97 2.76
CA ASP A 98 12.20 6.98 2.19
C ASP A 98 12.20 8.26 3.06
N LEU A 99 12.28 9.41 2.38
CA LEU A 99 12.44 10.72 3.04
C LEU A 99 11.23 11.12 3.88
N ILE A 100 10.04 10.61 3.58
CA ILE A 100 8.79 11.00 4.24
C ILE A 100 8.44 10.02 5.35
N THR A 101 8.30 8.75 5.01
CA THR A 101 7.90 7.67 5.94
C THR A 101 9.03 7.25 6.86
N LYS A 102 10.29 7.54 6.52
CA LYS A 102 11.48 7.10 7.26
C LYS A 102 11.58 5.57 7.38
N THR A 103 11.04 4.85 6.41
CA THR A 103 11.05 3.38 6.31
C THR A 103 11.75 2.93 5.03
N ASP A 104 12.08 1.64 4.91
CA ASP A 104 12.66 1.04 3.71
C ASP A 104 11.59 0.78 2.63
N ILE A 105 10.54 1.59 2.56
CA ILE A 105 9.53 1.50 1.50
C ILE A 105 10.10 1.95 0.17
N VAL A 106 9.79 1.20 -0.88
CA VAL A 106 10.33 1.44 -2.23
C VAL A 106 9.18 1.44 -3.23
N PHE A 107 9.21 2.42 -4.13
CA PHE A 107 8.19 2.59 -5.16
C PHE A 107 8.79 2.39 -6.55
N SER A 108 7.99 1.85 -7.46
CA SER A 108 8.25 1.92 -8.90
C SER A 108 6.91 1.94 -9.64
N LEU A 109 6.80 2.85 -10.61
CA LEU A 109 5.59 3.07 -11.43
C LEU A 109 4.29 3.17 -10.61
N GLY A 110 4.34 3.82 -9.45
CA GLY A 110 3.18 4.06 -8.58
C GLY A 110 2.84 2.93 -7.61
N PHE A 111 3.55 1.79 -7.66
CA PHE A 111 3.34 0.68 -6.75
C PHE A 111 4.48 0.53 -5.75
N ILE A 112 4.15 0.01 -4.56
CA ILE A 112 5.13 -0.39 -3.57
C ILE A 112 5.70 -1.75 -3.99
N LYS A 113 7.03 -1.86 -3.95
CA LYS A 113 7.79 -3.06 -4.28
C LYS A 113 8.22 -3.84 -3.03
N PRO A 114 8.46 -5.15 -3.15
CA PRO A 114 8.90 -5.94 -2.01
C PRO A 114 10.29 -5.52 -1.57
N THR A 115 10.50 -5.48 -0.26
CA THR A 115 11.80 -5.28 0.39
C THR A 115 12.00 -6.36 1.44
N LYS A 116 13.10 -6.29 2.20
CA LYS A 116 13.31 -7.21 3.34
C LYS A 116 12.18 -7.11 4.37
N ASN A 117 11.63 -5.91 4.60
CA ASN A 117 10.59 -5.68 5.60
C ASN A 117 9.16 -5.63 5.03
N ILE A 118 9.01 -5.42 3.72
CA ILE A 118 7.70 -5.34 3.06
C ILE A 118 7.57 -6.50 2.08
N GLN A 119 6.65 -7.42 2.37
CA GLN A 119 6.38 -8.56 1.49
C GLN A 119 4.88 -8.66 1.18
N TYR A 120 4.53 -8.47 -0.10
CA TYR A 120 3.18 -8.72 -0.61
C TYR A 120 2.99 -10.17 -1.03
N GLY A 121 3.85 -10.68 -1.91
CA GLY A 121 3.89 -12.08 -2.30
C GLY A 121 5.01 -12.86 -1.65
N ILE A 122 5.42 -13.92 -2.33
CA ILE A 122 6.58 -14.75 -1.97
C ILE A 122 7.75 -14.58 -2.96
N ASN A 123 7.71 -13.50 -3.76
CA ASN A 123 8.70 -13.18 -4.78
C ASN A 123 8.83 -11.66 -4.93
N GLU A 124 9.87 -11.23 -5.65
CA GLU A 124 10.20 -9.82 -5.87
C GLU A 124 9.34 -9.14 -6.94
N ARG A 125 8.65 -9.92 -7.78
CA ARG A 125 7.78 -9.42 -8.87
C ARG A 125 6.38 -9.05 -8.40
N SER A 126 6.05 -9.29 -7.14
CA SER A 126 4.76 -8.90 -6.55
C SER A 126 4.75 -7.41 -6.25
N PHE A 127 3.62 -6.74 -6.45
CA PHE A 127 3.52 -5.29 -6.23
C PHE A 127 2.12 -4.89 -5.80
N GLY A 128 2.01 -3.81 -5.05
CA GLY A 128 0.72 -3.40 -4.49
C GLY A 128 0.79 -2.10 -3.71
N VAL A 129 -0.26 -1.82 -2.95
CA VAL A 129 -0.34 -0.69 -2.04
C VAL A 129 -1.01 -1.11 -0.74
N HIS A 130 -0.51 -0.63 0.39
CA HIS A 130 -1.23 -0.67 1.66
C HIS A 130 -1.68 0.75 2.04
N GLY A 131 -2.90 0.87 2.53
CA GLY A 131 -3.52 2.14 2.90
C GLY A 131 -3.42 2.42 4.40
N ALA A 132 -3.60 3.69 4.74
CA ALA A 132 -3.74 4.11 6.13
C ALA A 132 -4.82 3.28 6.84
N GLY A 133 -4.56 2.86 8.07
CA GLY A 133 -5.49 2.04 8.84
C GLY A 133 -5.35 0.53 8.67
N GLY A 134 -4.74 0.06 7.58
CA GLY A 134 -4.38 -1.36 7.39
C GLY A 134 -4.94 -2.08 6.15
N SER A 135 -5.63 -1.39 5.24
CA SER A 135 -6.08 -2.02 3.99
C SER A 135 -4.87 -2.37 3.12
N VAL A 136 -5.00 -3.41 2.30
CA VAL A 136 -3.93 -3.79 1.36
C VAL A 136 -4.51 -4.43 0.12
N GLY A 137 -3.91 -4.14 -1.02
CA GLY A 137 -4.17 -4.84 -2.28
C GLY A 137 -2.85 -5.05 -3.03
N PHE A 138 -2.69 -6.20 -3.67
CA PHE A 138 -1.48 -6.50 -4.45
C PHE A 138 -1.75 -7.55 -5.53
N ALA A 139 -0.88 -7.55 -6.53
CA ALA A 139 -0.75 -8.58 -7.55
C ALA A 139 0.52 -9.42 -7.33
N ASP A 140 0.42 -10.72 -7.55
CA ASP A 140 1.55 -11.65 -7.69
C ASP A 140 1.48 -12.29 -9.09
N PRO A 141 2.21 -11.75 -10.08
CA PRO A 141 2.23 -12.29 -11.44
C PRO A 141 2.87 -13.68 -11.55
N VAL A 142 3.75 -14.07 -10.61
CA VAL A 142 4.39 -15.39 -10.62
C VAL A 142 3.39 -16.46 -10.22
N LYS A 143 2.55 -16.17 -9.22
CA LYS A 143 1.46 -17.05 -8.78
C LYS A 143 0.15 -16.80 -9.53
N LYS A 144 0.08 -15.78 -10.39
CA LYS A 144 -1.11 -15.39 -11.17
C LYS A 144 -2.33 -15.11 -10.29
N VAL A 145 -2.12 -14.39 -9.19
CA VAL A 145 -3.17 -14.07 -8.22
C VAL A 145 -3.19 -12.59 -7.85
N GLY A 146 -4.39 -12.05 -7.67
CA GLY A 146 -4.62 -10.80 -6.95
C GLY A 146 -5.16 -11.06 -5.54
N PHE A 147 -4.76 -10.23 -4.59
CA PHE A 147 -5.21 -10.32 -3.20
C PHE A 147 -5.67 -8.95 -2.71
N SER A 148 -6.67 -8.93 -1.82
CA SER A 148 -7.02 -7.72 -1.08
C SER A 148 -7.59 -8.02 0.30
N TYR A 149 -7.28 -7.13 1.24
CA TYR A 149 -7.91 -7.03 2.54
C TYR A 149 -8.37 -5.58 2.76
N VAL A 150 -9.62 -5.42 3.21
CA VAL A 150 -10.21 -4.12 3.55
C VAL A 150 -10.94 -4.21 4.88
N MET A 151 -11.00 -3.10 5.61
CA MET A 151 -11.67 -2.98 6.90
C MET A 151 -12.19 -1.55 7.11
N ASN A 152 -13.14 -1.39 8.02
CA ASN A 152 -13.62 -0.08 8.48
C ASN A 152 -12.99 0.33 9.83
N LYS A 153 -12.44 -0.61 10.60
CA LYS A 153 -11.71 -0.33 11.85
C LYS A 153 -10.22 -0.14 11.57
N MET A 154 -9.81 1.13 11.52
CA MET A 154 -8.42 1.54 11.31
C MET A 154 -7.55 1.26 12.54
N ILE A 155 -6.30 0.88 12.31
CA ILE A 155 -5.24 0.89 13.32
C ILE A 155 -4.07 1.77 12.85
N GLY A 156 -3.25 2.25 13.80
CA GLY A 156 -2.02 2.96 13.47
C GLY A 156 -0.95 1.97 13.03
N SER A 157 -0.58 2.01 11.75
CA SER A 157 0.55 1.27 11.18
C SER A 157 1.01 1.97 9.90
N LEU A 158 2.33 2.05 9.69
CA LEU A 158 2.94 2.42 8.40
C LEU A 158 3.32 1.20 7.54
N SER A 159 3.01 -0.01 8.02
CA SER A 159 3.27 -1.25 7.31
C SER A 159 1.98 -2.06 7.18
N ILE A 160 2.04 -3.17 6.43
CA ILE A 160 0.91 -4.11 6.35
C ILE A 160 0.50 -4.55 7.75
N ASP A 161 -0.77 -4.34 8.05
CA ASP A 161 -1.46 -4.69 9.28
C ASP A 161 -1.32 -6.19 9.61
N SER A 162 -1.25 -6.57 10.89
CA SER A 162 -1.19 -7.96 11.32
C SER A 162 -2.36 -8.81 10.81
N ARG A 163 -3.56 -8.23 10.72
CA ARG A 163 -4.77 -8.84 10.14
C ARG A 163 -4.57 -9.16 8.66
N GLY A 164 -4.08 -8.17 7.90
CA GLY A 164 -3.75 -8.34 6.48
C GLY A 164 -2.62 -9.37 6.27
N LYS A 165 -1.57 -9.33 7.11
CA LYS A 165 -0.46 -10.30 7.10
C LYS A 165 -0.94 -11.72 7.39
N ALA A 166 -1.83 -11.92 8.36
CA ALA A 166 -2.37 -13.22 8.72
C ALA A 166 -3.20 -13.82 7.56
N LEU A 167 -4.11 -13.03 6.97
CA LEU A 167 -4.91 -13.46 5.83
C LEU A 167 -4.06 -13.76 4.59
N ARG A 168 -3.05 -12.92 4.31
CA ARG A 168 -2.05 -13.16 3.27
C ARG A 168 -1.31 -14.48 3.51
N GLY A 169 -0.88 -14.74 4.74
CA GLY A 169 -0.20 -15.99 5.12
C GLY A 169 -1.07 -17.22 4.86
N ALA A 170 -2.31 -17.21 5.34
CA ALA A 170 -3.28 -18.28 5.10
C ALA A 170 -3.57 -18.48 3.60
N PHE A 171 -3.72 -17.38 2.85
CA PHE A 171 -3.92 -17.40 1.41
C PHE A 171 -2.79 -18.16 0.68
N TYR A 172 -1.52 -17.82 0.97
CA TYR A 172 -0.38 -18.53 0.36
C TYR A 172 -0.23 -19.97 0.85
N GLN A 173 -0.65 -20.30 2.08
CA GLN A 173 -0.69 -21.68 2.54
C GLN A 173 -1.70 -22.51 1.74
N CYS A 174 -2.85 -21.95 1.40
CA CYS A 174 -3.84 -22.62 0.53
C CYS A 174 -3.31 -22.80 -0.89
N LEU A 175 -2.63 -21.78 -1.44
CA LEU A 175 -2.01 -21.87 -2.78
C LEU A 175 -0.92 -22.94 -2.90
N LYS A 176 -0.28 -23.34 -1.79
CA LYS A 176 0.70 -24.44 -1.80
C LYS A 176 0.06 -25.83 -1.95
N LYS A 177 -1.26 -25.94 -1.73
CA LYS A 177 -2.00 -27.20 -1.78
C LYS A 177 -2.61 -27.47 -3.16
N ILE A 178 -2.49 -26.52 -4.09
CA ILE A 178 -2.98 -26.57 -5.47
C ILE A 178 -1.76 -26.61 -6.38
#